data_AF-A0A660HN16-F1
#
_entry.id   AF-A0A660HN16-F1
#
_cell.length_a   1.000
_cell.length_b   1.000
_cell.length_c   1.000
_cell.angle_alpha   90.00
_cell.angle_beta   90.00
_cell.angle_gamma   90.00
#
_symmetry.space_group_name_H-M   'P 1'
#
loop_
_entity.id
_entity.type
_entity.pdbx_description
1 polymer ?
#
loop_
_entity_poly.entity_id
_entity_poly.type
_entity_poly.pdbx_seq_one_letter_code
_entity_poly.pdbx_strand_id
1 'polypeptide(L)'
;MNNHFIIKNKNYLICLLWIFAINFCLSIFLYTENRVLINNFFSELFDINSEDSLEGEIYLSEDKITSYHESGHAIITLLYPEYFEFVGVTIKPYGAILGHCDFQIKKRNWQAESLVSFGGTSSESLLAKRKQIPKDKVGKGSGSDHANVSFLVQSHSTTPEKDYDRLHKECQKLIELNQTTLTKIAEKLFIKKTLLLKDIEDILKKYPLQKNI
;
A
#
# COMPACT_ATOMS: atom_id res chain seq x y z
N MET A 1 -14.44 65.60 30.25
CA MET A 1 -13.31 65.04 29.48
C MET A 1 -13.39 63.51 29.34
N ASN A 2 -14.53 62.92 28.96
CA ASN A 2 -14.70 61.44 28.89
C ASN A 2 -15.07 60.86 27.51
N ASN A 3 -15.47 61.67 26.52
CA ASN A 3 -15.92 61.13 25.23
C ASN A 3 -14.79 60.78 24.26
N HIS A 4 -13.58 61.32 24.46
CA HIS A 4 -12.47 61.08 23.53
C HIS A 4 -11.72 59.77 23.79
N PHE A 5 -11.78 59.23 25.02
CA PHE A 5 -11.12 57.98 25.38
C PHE A 5 -11.91 56.74 24.91
N ILE A 6 -13.24 56.83 24.87
CA ILE A 6 -14.14 55.72 24.48
C ILE A 6 -14.09 55.46 22.96
N ILE A 7 -13.98 56.51 22.14
CA ILE A 7 -13.96 56.38 20.66
C ILE A 7 -12.65 55.72 20.19
N LYS A 8 -11.52 56.03 20.82
CA LYS A 8 -10.21 55.43 20.49
C LYS A 8 -10.17 53.92 20.77
N ASN A 9 -10.89 53.47 21.79
CA ASN A 9 -10.94 52.07 22.21
C ASN A 9 -11.82 51.19 21.30
N LYS A 10 -12.91 51.73 20.74
CA LYS A 10 -13.76 51.02 19.78
C LYS A 10 -13.05 50.72 18.45
N ASN A 11 -12.27 51.68 17.95
CA ASN A 11 -11.49 51.48 16.72
C ASN A 11 -10.39 50.42 16.90
N TYR A 12 -9.79 50.33 18.09
CA TYR A 12 -8.82 49.29 18.41
C TYR A 12 -9.43 47.88 18.45
N LEU A 13 -10.62 47.75 19.05
CA LEU A 13 -11.35 46.49 19.11
C LEU A 13 -11.78 46.01 17.72
N ILE A 14 -12.21 46.94 16.86
CA ILE A 14 -12.58 46.65 15.46
C ILE A 14 -11.34 46.18 14.68
N CYS A 15 -10.20 46.86 14.83
CA CYS A 15 -8.95 46.42 14.18
C CYS A 15 -8.51 45.03 14.64
N LEU A 16 -8.61 44.71 15.94
CA LEU A 16 -8.29 43.39 16.47
C LEU A 16 -9.20 42.29 15.91
N LEU A 17 -10.50 42.56 15.77
CA LEU A 17 -11.45 41.62 15.18
C LEU A 17 -11.15 41.38 13.69
N TRP A 18 -10.76 42.40 12.94
CA TRP A 18 -10.33 42.24 11.55
C TRP A 18 -9.05 41.42 11.40
N ILE A 19 -8.06 41.65 12.27
CA ILE A 19 -6.83 40.84 12.29
C ILE A 19 -7.16 39.37 12.60
N PHE A 20 -8.08 39.11 13.53
CA PHE A 20 -8.49 37.75 13.88
C PHE A 20 -9.25 37.08 12.73
N ALA A 21 -10.17 37.80 12.08
CA ALA A 21 -10.93 37.31 10.93
C ALA A 21 -10.01 37.02 9.73
N ILE A 22 -9.02 37.88 9.46
CA ILE A 22 -8.03 37.66 8.40
C ILE A 22 -7.18 36.42 8.70
N ASN A 23 -6.70 36.24 9.93
CA ASN A 23 -5.94 35.06 10.33
C ASN A 23 -6.79 33.77 10.28
N PHE A 24 -8.07 33.85 10.62
CA PHE A 24 -9.01 32.73 10.52
C PHE A 24 -9.31 32.36 9.07
N CYS A 25 -9.51 33.35 8.19
CA CYS A 25 -9.70 33.13 6.76
C CYS A 25 -8.42 32.61 6.09
N LEU A 26 -7.24 33.10 6.48
CA LEU A 26 -5.94 32.58 6.01
C LEU A 26 -5.71 31.15 6.49
N SER A 27 -6.05 30.82 7.73
CA SER A 27 -5.92 29.44 8.22
C SER A 27 -6.92 28.50 7.56
N ILE A 28 -8.15 28.92 7.28
CA ILE A 28 -9.11 28.14 6.47
C ILE A 28 -8.62 28.01 5.02
N PHE A 29 -8.11 29.08 4.40
CA PHE A 29 -7.61 29.07 3.03
C PHE A 29 -6.39 28.14 2.89
N LEU A 30 -5.43 28.22 3.82
CA LEU A 30 -4.29 27.30 3.91
C LEU A 30 -4.72 25.86 4.22
N TYR A 31 -5.76 25.67 5.05
CA TYR A 31 -6.30 24.35 5.38
C TYR A 31 -7.09 23.71 4.22
N THR A 32 -7.74 24.52 3.37
CA THR A 32 -8.57 24.05 2.26
C THR A 32 -7.78 23.84 0.97
N GLU A 33 -6.84 24.72 0.62
CA GLU A 33 -6.02 24.56 -0.59
C GLU A 33 -4.86 23.56 -0.41
N ASN A 34 -4.41 23.31 0.83
CA ASN A 34 -3.16 22.61 1.07
C ASN A 34 -3.29 21.29 1.82
N ARG A 35 -4.43 20.59 1.72
CA ARG A 35 -4.61 19.27 2.35
C ARG A 35 -3.51 18.26 1.97
N VAL A 36 -2.96 18.34 0.77
CA VAL A 36 -1.89 17.44 0.31
C VAL A 36 -0.55 17.79 0.97
N LEU A 37 -0.24 19.08 1.09
CA LEU A 37 1.01 19.56 1.66
C LEU A 37 0.99 19.49 3.19
N ILE A 38 -0.18 19.68 3.81
CA ILE A 38 -0.42 19.46 5.25
C ILE A 38 -0.33 17.97 5.58
N ASN A 39 -0.89 17.06 4.77
CA ASN A 39 -0.74 15.63 5.05
C ASN A 39 0.71 15.17 4.94
N ASN A 40 1.48 15.71 3.98
CA ASN A 40 2.90 15.42 3.86
C ASN A 40 3.73 16.09 4.97
N PHE A 41 3.40 17.33 5.34
CA PHE A 41 4.04 18.07 6.43
C PHE A 41 3.74 17.44 7.79
N PHE A 42 2.53 16.97 8.06
CA PHE A 42 2.23 16.23 9.30
C PHE A 42 2.89 14.84 9.28
N SER A 43 3.02 14.20 8.12
CA SER A 43 3.79 12.95 8.00
C SER A 43 5.30 13.15 8.24
N GLU A 44 5.87 14.31 7.90
CA GLU A 44 7.28 14.66 8.15
C GLU A 44 7.51 15.29 9.53
N LEU A 45 6.56 16.05 10.06
CA LEU A 45 6.67 16.78 11.35
C LEU A 45 6.35 15.90 12.56
N PHE A 46 5.54 14.85 12.39
CA PHE A 46 5.28 13.85 13.44
C PHE A 46 6.20 12.62 13.32
N ASP A 47 7.24 12.69 12.49
CA ASP A 47 8.39 11.78 12.53
C ASP A 47 9.36 12.16 13.68
N ILE A 48 8.79 12.52 14.83
CA ILE A 48 9.51 12.80 16.07
C ILE A 48 9.48 11.53 16.91
N ASN A 49 10.67 10.97 17.11
CA ASN A 49 11.03 9.99 18.13
C ASN A 49 10.15 10.09 19.39
N SER A 50 9.10 9.29 19.49
CA SER A 50 8.47 8.96 20.76
C SER A 50 9.22 7.77 21.36
N GLU A 51 10.39 8.06 21.94
CA GLU A 51 10.85 7.27 23.08
C GLU A 51 9.83 7.50 24.20
N ASP A 52 9.24 6.40 24.63
CA ASP A 52 8.28 6.22 25.71
C ASP A 52 6.85 6.78 25.57
N SER A 53 5.93 5.80 25.60
CA SER A 53 4.54 5.86 26.08
C SER A 53 3.43 6.35 25.13
N LEU A 54 2.93 5.41 24.31
CA LEU A 54 1.52 4.96 24.28
C LEU A 54 1.38 3.89 23.17
N GLU A 55 1.54 2.62 23.53
CA GLU A 55 1.36 1.47 22.66
C GLU A 55 -0.10 1.38 22.17
N GLY A 56 -0.35 1.97 21.01
CA GLY A 56 -1.41 1.54 20.10
C GLY A 56 -0.77 1.36 18.74
N GLU A 57 -0.45 0.12 18.35
CA GLU A 57 -0.04 -0.17 16.98
C GLU A 57 -1.14 0.31 16.03
N ILE A 58 -0.92 1.42 15.31
CA ILE A 58 -1.85 1.86 14.27
C ILE A 58 -1.64 0.94 13.07
N TYR A 59 -2.36 -0.18 13.06
CA TYR A 59 -2.37 -1.10 11.94
C TYR A 59 -2.87 -0.43 10.66
N LEU A 60 -2.38 -0.93 9.52
CA LEU A 60 -2.87 -0.49 8.22
C LEU A 60 -4.36 -0.79 8.07
N SER A 61 -5.08 0.08 7.36
CA SER A 61 -6.47 -0.16 6.99
C SER A 61 -6.57 -1.37 6.04
N GLU A 62 -7.71 -2.07 6.06
CA GLU A 62 -7.94 -3.25 5.21
C GLU A 62 -7.71 -2.93 3.72
N ASP A 63 -8.20 -1.80 3.20
CA ASP A 63 -7.91 -1.34 1.82
C ASP A 63 -6.42 -1.22 1.51
N LYS A 64 -5.62 -0.78 2.50
CA LYS A 64 -4.17 -0.63 2.33
C LYS A 64 -3.50 -2.00 2.39
N ILE A 65 -3.97 -2.92 3.23
CA ILE A 65 -3.55 -4.32 3.23
C ILE A 65 -3.86 -4.96 1.86
N THR A 66 -5.07 -4.79 1.33
CA THR A 66 -5.46 -5.26 -0.01
C THR A 66 -4.56 -4.67 -1.09
N SER A 67 -4.18 -3.39 -1.00
CA SER A 67 -3.24 -2.81 -1.97
C SER A 67 -1.87 -3.50 -1.96
N TYR A 68 -1.37 -3.92 -0.79
CA TYR A 68 -0.14 -4.71 -0.70
C TYR A 68 -0.34 -6.13 -1.22
N HIS A 69 -1.49 -6.76 -0.90
CA HIS A 69 -1.85 -8.09 -1.37
C HIS A 69 -1.81 -8.16 -2.91
N GLU A 70 -2.55 -7.28 -3.57
CA GLU A 70 -2.63 -7.23 -5.03
C GLU A 70 -1.30 -6.84 -5.68
N SER A 71 -0.54 -5.95 -5.03
CA SER A 71 0.82 -5.59 -5.48
C SER A 71 1.78 -6.79 -5.42
N GLY A 72 1.55 -7.72 -4.48
CA GLY A 72 2.29 -8.96 -4.38
C GLY A 72 2.13 -9.84 -5.62
N HIS A 73 0.89 -10.07 -6.05
CA HIS A 73 0.60 -10.78 -7.31
C HIS A 73 1.24 -10.09 -8.52
N ALA A 74 1.14 -8.76 -8.57
CA ALA A 74 1.71 -7.97 -9.65
C ALA A 74 3.23 -8.11 -9.72
N ILE A 75 3.94 -8.01 -8.58
CA ILE A 75 5.40 -8.17 -8.54
C ILE A 75 5.84 -9.52 -9.07
N ILE A 76 5.20 -10.61 -8.63
CA ILE A 76 5.58 -11.94 -9.10
C ILE A 76 5.30 -12.07 -10.61
N THR A 77 4.15 -11.59 -11.08
CA THR A 77 3.83 -11.59 -12.52
C THR A 77 4.90 -10.88 -13.34
N LEU A 78 5.38 -9.72 -12.86
CA LEU A 78 6.39 -8.90 -13.54
C LEU A 78 7.81 -9.48 -13.46
N LEU A 79 8.12 -10.29 -12.44
CA LEU A 79 9.41 -11.01 -12.30
C LEU A 79 9.56 -12.19 -13.26
N TYR A 80 8.46 -12.64 -13.86
CA TYR A 80 8.38 -13.81 -14.73
C TYR A 80 7.75 -13.49 -16.10
N PRO A 81 8.28 -12.50 -16.86
CA PRO A 81 7.71 -12.08 -18.15
C PRO A 81 7.77 -13.15 -19.24
N GLU A 82 8.58 -14.20 -19.04
CA GLU A 82 8.65 -15.40 -19.88
C GLU A 82 7.39 -16.28 -19.75
N TYR A 83 6.69 -16.21 -18.62
CA TYR A 83 5.48 -16.99 -18.35
C TYR A 83 4.21 -16.14 -18.40
N PHE A 84 4.31 -14.85 -18.07
CA PHE A 84 3.15 -13.98 -17.91
C PHE A 84 3.23 -12.67 -18.71
N GLU A 85 2.07 -12.14 -19.06
CA GLU A 85 1.87 -10.78 -19.56
C GLU A 85 1.02 -10.00 -18.56
N PHE A 86 1.62 -9.07 -17.84
CA PHE A 86 0.87 -8.22 -16.90
C PHE A 86 -0.05 -7.26 -17.65
N VAL A 87 -1.32 -7.17 -17.24
CA VAL A 87 -2.31 -6.26 -17.82
C VAL A 87 -2.58 -5.09 -16.88
N GLY A 88 -2.92 -5.39 -15.63
CA GLY A 88 -3.28 -4.38 -14.64
C GLY A 88 -3.55 -4.98 -13.28
N VAL A 89 -3.69 -4.10 -12.28
CA VAL A 89 -4.00 -4.48 -10.91
C VAL A 89 -4.96 -3.48 -10.29
N THR A 90 -5.95 -3.95 -9.54
CA THR A 90 -7.02 -3.14 -8.98
C THR A 90 -7.39 -3.59 -7.57
N ILE A 91 -7.77 -2.63 -6.72
CA ILE A 91 -8.41 -2.88 -5.41
C ILE A 91 -9.86 -2.43 -5.40
N LYS A 92 -10.45 -2.23 -6.58
CA LYS A 92 -11.89 -2.00 -6.69
C LYS A 92 -12.59 -3.35 -6.53
N PRO A 93 -13.50 -3.50 -5.56
CA PRO A 93 -14.15 -4.77 -5.33
C PRO A 93 -15.08 -5.13 -6.50
N TYR A 94 -15.18 -6.42 -6.79
CA TYR A 94 -16.11 -6.99 -7.75
C TYR A 94 -16.77 -8.23 -7.16
N GLY A 95 -18.04 -8.11 -6.75
CA GLY A 95 -18.73 -9.17 -6.02
C GLY A 95 -18.05 -9.45 -4.67
N ALA A 96 -17.64 -10.70 -4.44
CA ALA A 96 -16.95 -11.13 -3.21
C ALA A 96 -15.43 -10.87 -3.24
N ILE A 97 -14.89 -10.39 -4.36
CA ILE A 97 -13.45 -10.18 -4.59
C ILE A 97 -13.11 -8.74 -4.17
N LEU A 98 -12.11 -8.58 -3.30
CA LEU A 98 -11.70 -7.26 -2.76
C LEU A 98 -10.71 -6.52 -3.68
N GLY A 99 -9.99 -7.26 -4.52
CA GLY A 99 -9.03 -6.77 -5.50
C GLY A 99 -8.67 -7.88 -6.49
N HIS A 100 -8.03 -7.51 -7.59
CA HIS A 100 -7.57 -8.49 -8.56
C HIS A 100 -6.35 -7.98 -9.34
N CYS A 101 -5.47 -8.92 -9.68
CA CYS A 101 -4.34 -8.74 -10.57
C CYS A 101 -4.60 -9.47 -11.89
N ASP A 102 -4.81 -8.71 -12.97
CA ASP A 102 -5.05 -9.21 -14.31
C ASP A 102 -3.73 -9.48 -15.05
N PHE A 103 -3.58 -10.68 -15.59
CA PHE A 103 -2.46 -11.07 -16.45
C PHE A 103 -2.86 -12.20 -17.41
N GLN A 104 -2.12 -12.31 -18.51
CA GLN A 104 -2.25 -13.43 -19.45
C GLN A 104 -1.13 -14.44 -19.25
N ILE A 105 -1.43 -15.73 -19.41
CA ILE A 105 -0.44 -16.79 -19.32
C ILE A 105 0.11 -17.05 -20.73
N LYS A 106 1.38 -16.72 -20.95
CA LYS A 106 2.10 -16.98 -22.21
C LYS A 106 2.55 -18.43 -22.30
N LYS A 107 3.05 -18.97 -21.18
CA LYS A 107 3.56 -20.33 -21.08
C LYS A 107 3.26 -20.88 -19.69
N ARG A 108 2.61 -22.05 -19.65
CA ARG A 108 2.30 -22.74 -18.38
C ARG A 108 3.58 -23.15 -17.67
N ASN A 109 3.65 -22.82 -16.39
CA ASN A 109 4.70 -23.24 -15.48
C ASN A 109 4.08 -23.26 -14.07
N TRP A 110 3.80 -24.45 -13.57
CA TRP A 110 3.09 -24.62 -12.29
C TRP A 110 3.82 -24.00 -11.10
N GLN A 111 5.16 -23.90 -11.14
CA GLN A 111 5.95 -23.26 -10.09
C GLN A 111 5.77 -21.75 -10.15
N ALA A 112 5.91 -21.15 -11.32
CA ALA A 112 5.71 -19.71 -11.49
C ALA A 112 4.25 -19.30 -11.18
N GLU A 113 3.27 -20.11 -11.60
CA GLU A 113 1.85 -19.90 -11.27
C GLU A 113 1.61 -20.00 -9.76
N SER A 114 2.26 -20.95 -9.08
CA SER A 114 2.20 -21.06 -7.62
C SER A 114 2.82 -19.84 -6.91
N LEU A 115 3.94 -19.34 -7.41
CA LEU A 115 4.57 -18.13 -6.88
C LEU A 115 3.62 -16.92 -7.02
N VAL A 116 2.93 -16.79 -8.16
CA VAL A 116 1.95 -15.71 -8.34
C VAL A 116 0.87 -15.81 -7.27
N SER A 117 0.28 -16.99 -7.06
CA SER A 117 -0.72 -17.19 -5.99
C SER A 117 -0.19 -16.87 -4.59
N PHE A 118 1.08 -17.17 -4.28
CA PHE A 118 1.67 -16.78 -3.00
C PHE A 118 1.97 -15.29 -2.85
N GLY A 119 1.91 -14.49 -3.92
CA GLY A 119 2.31 -13.08 -3.92
C GLY A 119 1.59 -12.24 -2.86
N GLY A 120 0.26 -12.40 -2.75
CA GLY A 120 -0.58 -11.70 -1.77
C GLY A 120 -0.20 -12.01 -0.32
N THR A 121 -0.29 -13.29 0.08
CA THR A 121 0.09 -13.75 1.43
C THR A 121 1.54 -13.42 1.79
N SER A 122 2.46 -13.48 0.81
CA SER A 122 3.87 -13.13 1.04
C SER A 122 4.06 -11.64 1.32
N SER A 123 3.26 -10.78 0.67
CA SER A 123 3.26 -9.33 0.93
C SER A 123 2.69 -8.99 2.30
N GLU A 124 1.62 -9.68 2.71
CA GLU A 124 1.08 -9.56 4.07
C GLU A 124 2.06 -10.07 5.13
N SER A 125 2.79 -11.16 4.85
CA SER A 125 3.84 -11.67 5.73
C SER A 125 4.93 -10.61 5.97
N LEU A 126 5.32 -9.85 4.95
CA LEU A 126 6.24 -8.73 5.09
C LEU A 126 5.66 -7.60 5.95
N LEU A 127 4.38 -7.25 5.78
CA LEU A 127 3.71 -6.27 6.62
C LEU A 127 3.67 -6.71 8.09
N ALA A 128 3.41 -7.99 8.36
CA ALA A 128 3.41 -8.54 9.72
C ALA A 128 4.81 -8.50 10.35
N LYS A 129 5.87 -8.79 9.57
CA LYS A 129 7.27 -8.63 10.02
C LYS A 129 7.59 -7.18 10.40
N ARG A 130 6.98 -6.21 9.71
CA ARG A 130 7.09 -4.78 9.99
C ARG A 130 6.14 -4.28 11.09
N LYS A 131 5.40 -5.17 11.76
CA LYS A 131 4.36 -4.83 12.74
C LYS A 131 3.26 -3.89 12.20
N GLN A 132 3.03 -3.92 10.89
CA GLN A 132 2.03 -3.09 10.21
C GLN A 132 0.65 -3.77 10.16
N ILE A 133 0.62 -5.09 10.36
CA ILE A 133 -0.60 -5.89 10.55
C ILE A 133 -0.33 -6.97 11.63
N PRO A 134 -1.38 -7.45 12.33
CA PRO A 134 -1.27 -8.62 13.20
C PRO A 134 -0.87 -9.89 12.44
N LYS A 135 -0.12 -10.80 13.09
CA LYS A 135 0.30 -12.06 12.46
C LYS A 135 -0.87 -12.98 12.09
N ASP A 136 -1.95 -12.95 12.88
CA ASP A 136 -3.17 -13.73 12.65
C ASP A 136 -4.02 -13.19 11.48
N LYS A 137 -3.73 -11.98 10.99
CA LYS A 137 -4.37 -11.41 9.81
C LYS A 137 -3.70 -11.82 8.50
N VAL A 138 -2.50 -12.39 8.53
CA VAL A 138 -1.79 -12.85 7.33
C VAL A 138 -2.55 -14.00 6.68
N GLY A 139 -2.80 -13.89 5.38
CA GLY A 139 -3.53 -14.87 4.57
C GLY A 139 -5.05 -14.80 4.74
N LYS A 140 -5.58 -13.84 5.50
CA LYS A 140 -7.02 -13.71 5.73
C LYS A 140 -7.70 -13.25 4.43
N GLY A 141 -8.31 -14.19 3.71
CA GLY A 141 -8.94 -13.95 2.42
C GLY A 141 -8.21 -14.59 1.24
N SER A 142 -7.02 -15.14 1.45
CA SER A 142 -6.18 -15.78 0.41
C SER A 142 -6.53 -17.25 0.17
N GLY A 143 -7.74 -17.67 0.54
CA GLY A 143 -8.16 -19.08 0.49
C GLY A 143 -8.17 -19.64 -0.94
N SER A 144 -8.58 -18.82 -1.92
CA SER A 144 -8.50 -19.17 -3.34
C SER A 144 -7.07 -19.38 -3.82
N ASP A 145 -6.14 -18.54 -3.36
CA ASP A 145 -4.74 -18.60 -3.77
C ASP A 145 -4.08 -19.87 -3.23
N HIS A 146 -4.28 -20.15 -1.94
CA HIS A 146 -3.78 -21.35 -1.30
C HIS A 146 -4.38 -22.63 -1.90
N ALA A 147 -5.67 -22.61 -2.26
CA ALA A 147 -6.31 -23.71 -2.97
C ALA A 147 -5.70 -23.92 -4.36
N ASN A 148 -5.42 -22.85 -5.11
CA ASN A 148 -4.78 -22.93 -6.42
C ASN A 148 -3.36 -23.51 -6.33
N VAL A 149 -2.54 -23.04 -5.38
CA VAL A 149 -1.21 -23.62 -5.17
C VAL A 149 -1.32 -25.10 -4.81
N SER A 150 -2.22 -25.45 -3.89
CA SER A 150 -2.41 -26.84 -3.47
C SER A 150 -2.76 -27.73 -4.66
N PHE A 151 -3.67 -27.28 -5.52
CA PHE A 151 -4.01 -27.98 -6.76
C PHE A 151 -2.81 -28.14 -7.70
N LEU A 152 -2.07 -27.07 -7.97
CA LEU A 152 -0.93 -27.08 -8.89
C LEU A 152 0.17 -28.03 -8.39
N VAL A 153 0.49 -27.94 -7.11
CA VAL A 153 1.54 -28.73 -6.47
C VAL A 153 1.14 -30.21 -6.40
N GLN A 154 -0.10 -30.53 -6.02
CA GLN A 154 -0.60 -31.91 -6.02
C GLN A 154 -0.62 -32.54 -7.42
N SER A 155 -0.89 -31.72 -8.45
CA SER A 155 -1.02 -32.21 -9.84
C SER A 155 0.32 -32.42 -10.53
N HIS A 156 1.41 -31.77 -10.09
CA HIS A 156 2.68 -31.74 -10.83
C HIS A 156 3.92 -32.11 -10.01
N SER A 157 3.89 -31.98 -8.69
CA SER A 157 5.05 -32.26 -7.84
C SER A 157 5.10 -33.73 -7.41
N THR A 158 6.30 -34.30 -7.36
CA THR A 158 6.56 -35.60 -6.73
C THR A 158 6.67 -35.51 -5.20
N THR A 159 6.84 -34.30 -4.66
CA THR A 159 6.93 -34.02 -3.22
C THR A 159 6.07 -32.81 -2.83
N PRO A 160 4.73 -32.93 -2.85
CA PRO A 160 3.82 -31.79 -2.75
C PRO A 160 4.05 -30.88 -1.54
N GLU A 161 4.11 -31.42 -0.32
CA GLU A 161 4.28 -30.62 0.89
C GLU A 161 5.62 -29.84 0.88
N LYS A 162 6.70 -30.50 0.46
CA LYS A 162 8.02 -29.87 0.38
C LYS A 162 8.07 -28.75 -0.65
N ASP A 163 7.44 -28.94 -1.81
CA ASP A 163 7.40 -27.93 -2.85
C ASP A 163 6.48 -26.76 -2.50
N TYR A 164 5.36 -27.02 -1.83
CA TYR A 164 4.49 -25.98 -1.30
C TYR A 164 5.25 -25.04 -0.36
N ASP A 165 5.93 -25.59 0.64
CA ASP A 165 6.73 -24.81 1.59
C ASP A 165 7.91 -24.11 0.93
N ARG A 166 8.59 -24.78 0.00
CA ARG A 166 9.71 -24.19 -0.76
C ARG A 166 9.24 -22.99 -1.56
N LEU A 167 8.16 -23.13 -2.32
CA LEU A 167 7.60 -22.06 -3.16
C LEU A 167 7.10 -20.89 -2.31
N HIS A 168 6.47 -21.15 -1.15
CA HIS A 168 6.06 -20.08 -0.25
C HIS A 168 7.27 -19.29 0.27
N LYS A 169 8.32 -19.98 0.75
CA LYS A 169 9.57 -19.34 1.21
C LYS A 169 10.28 -18.59 0.08
N GLU A 170 10.27 -19.13 -1.13
CA GLU A 170 10.83 -18.50 -2.31
C GLU A 170 10.09 -17.20 -2.64
N CYS A 171 8.76 -17.23 -2.64
CA CYS A 171 7.93 -16.04 -2.86
C CYS A 171 8.16 -14.97 -1.78
N GLN A 172 8.24 -15.35 -0.50
CA GLN A 172 8.57 -14.42 0.59
C GLN A 172 9.91 -13.71 0.36
N LYS A 173 10.95 -14.44 -0.07
CA LYS A 173 12.25 -13.85 -0.39
C LYS A 173 12.18 -12.88 -1.57
N LEU A 174 11.44 -13.23 -2.62
CA LEU A 174 11.25 -12.35 -3.79
C LEU A 174 10.53 -11.05 -3.39
N ILE A 175 9.51 -11.15 -2.54
CA ILE A 175 8.79 -9.98 -2.02
C ILE A 175 9.69 -9.11 -1.13
N GLU A 176 10.48 -9.72 -0.24
CA GLU A 176 11.45 -9.01 0.61
C GLU A 176 12.52 -8.30 -0.21
N LEU A 177 13.06 -8.97 -1.23
CA LEU A 177 14.05 -8.39 -2.13
C LEU A 177 13.50 -7.17 -2.89
N ASN A 178 12.20 -7.20 -3.22
CA ASN A 178 11.52 -6.15 -3.96
C ASN A 178 10.68 -5.23 -3.06
N GLN A 179 10.96 -5.18 -1.76
CA GLN A 179 10.10 -4.51 -0.78
C GLN A 179 9.87 -3.02 -1.06
N THR A 180 10.86 -2.31 -1.59
CA THR A 180 10.73 -0.89 -1.94
C THR A 180 9.78 -0.71 -3.11
N THR A 181 9.95 -1.52 -4.17
CA THR A 181 9.06 -1.51 -5.33
C THR A 181 7.64 -1.91 -4.95
N LEU A 182 7.47 -2.91 -4.08
CA LEU A 182 6.18 -3.32 -3.51
C LEU A 182 5.48 -2.15 -2.85
N THR A 183 6.17 -1.46 -1.93
CA THR A 183 5.61 -0.31 -1.23
C THR A 183 5.19 0.79 -2.22
N LYS A 184 5.98 1.06 -3.27
CA LYS A 184 5.64 2.09 -4.26
C LYS A 184 4.45 1.71 -5.15
N ILE A 185 4.32 0.44 -5.54
CA ILE A 185 3.15 -0.05 -6.26
C ILE A 185 1.92 0.01 -5.35
N ALA A 186 2.00 -0.49 -4.12
CA ALA A 186 0.90 -0.51 -3.16
C ALA A 186 0.40 0.90 -2.82
N GLU A 187 1.30 1.85 -2.56
CA GLU A 187 0.96 3.25 -2.31
C GLU A 187 0.20 3.88 -3.50
N LYS A 188 0.73 3.69 -4.72
CA LYS A 188 0.09 4.23 -5.92
C LYS A 188 -1.25 3.55 -6.20
N LEU A 189 -1.34 2.24 -5.97
CA LEU A 189 -2.55 1.44 -6.14
C LEU A 189 -3.62 1.85 -5.11
N PHE A 190 -3.22 2.09 -3.86
CA PHE A 190 -4.13 2.56 -2.81
C PHE A 190 -4.78 3.91 -3.17
N ILE A 191 -4.01 4.82 -3.77
CA ILE A 191 -4.48 6.14 -4.20
C ILE A 191 -5.34 6.03 -5.47
N LYS A 192 -4.83 5.39 -6.52
CA LYS A 192 -5.44 5.38 -7.85
C LYS A 192 -6.53 4.31 -8.01
N LYS A 193 -6.59 3.36 -7.07
CA LYS A 193 -7.46 2.16 -7.04
C LYS A 193 -7.23 1.15 -8.15
N THR A 194 -6.71 1.56 -9.30
CA THR A 194 -6.36 0.71 -10.44
C THR A 194 -5.07 1.23 -11.07
N LEU A 195 -4.12 0.34 -11.32
CA LEU A 195 -2.89 0.61 -12.06
C LEU A 195 -2.85 -0.26 -13.31
N LEU A 196 -2.58 0.36 -14.46
CA LEU A 196 -2.31 -0.34 -15.71
C LEU A 196 -0.81 -0.54 -15.91
N LEU A 197 -0.40 -1.35 -16.88
CA LEU A 197 1.01 -1.60 -17.22
C LEU A 197 1.85 -0.30 -17.24
N LYS A 198 1.38 0.75 -17.94
CA LYS A 198 2.09 2.05 -18.01
C LYS A 198 2.34 2.68 -16.64
N ASP A 199 1.39 2.56 -15.70
CA ASP A 199 1.55 3.10 -14.34
C ASP A 199 2.66 2.38 -13.57
N ILE A 200 2.79 1.08 -13.81
CA ILE A 200 3.78 0.19 -13.21
C ILE A 200 5.15 0.46 -13.84
N GLU A 201 5.23 0.55 -15.17
CA GLU A 201 6.49 0.85 -15.89
C GLU A 201 7.15 2.14 -15.37
N ASP A 202 6.36 3.17 -15.07
CA ASP A 202 6.89 4.42 -14.50
C ASP A 202 7.46 4.25 -13.09
N ILE A 203 6.94 3.30 -12.30
CA ILE A 203 7.52 2.93 -11.01
C ILE A 203 8.81 2.12 -11.24
N LEU A 204 8.76 1.13 -12.13
CA LEU A 204 9.89 0.23 -12.39
C LEU A 204 11.12 0.93 -12.97
N LYS A 205 10.93 2.03 -13.72
CA LYS A 205 12.05 2.90 -14.15
C LYS A 205 12.87 3.45 -12.99
N LYS A 206 12.23 3.68 -11.84
CA LYS A 206 12.88 4.25 -10.63
C LYS A 206 13.26 3.15 -9.63
N TYR A 207 12.47 2.09 -9.57
CA TYR A 207 12.60 0.99 -8.61
C TYR A 207 12.56 -0.34 -9.37
N PRO A 208 13.63 -0.68 -10.10
CA PRO A 208 13.67 -1.89 -10.93
C PRO A 208 13.54 -3.15 -10.06
N LEU A 209 12.84 -4.14 -10.61
CA LEU A 209 12.67 -5.43 -9.94
C LEU A 209 13.98 -6.23 -9.94
N GLN A 210 14.17 -6.99 -8.88
CA GLN A 210 15.32 -7.86 -8.67
C GLN A 210 14.84 -9.30 -8.55
N LYS A 211 15.50 -10.19 -9.28
CA LYS A 211 15.31 -11.64 -9.21
C LYS A 211 16.66 -12.22 -8.83
N ASN A 212 16.78 -12.84 -7.65
CA ASN A 212 18.00 -13.57 -7.34
C ASN A 212 18.10 -14.74 -8.32
N ILE A 213 19.16 -14.73 -9.14
CA ILE A 213 19.55 -15.83 -10.03
C ILE A 213 20.40 -16.81 -9.22
#